data_AF-O29655-F1
#
_entry.id   AF-O29655-F1
#
_cell.length_a   1.000
_cell.length_b   1.000
_cell.length_c   1.000
_cell.angle_alpha   90.00
_cell.angle_beta   90.00
_cell.angle_gamma   90.00
#
_symmetry.space_group_name_H-M   'P 1'
#
loop_
_entity.id
_entity.type
_entity.pdbx_description
1 polymer ?
#
loop_
_entity_poly.entity_id
_entity_poly.type
_entity_poly.pdbx_seq_one_letter_code
_entity_poly.pdbx_strand_id
1 'polypeptide(L)'
;MIKFVFNGYYRSGTTIFYKILNESNPSYLCLYEPLSPHLFEALTNPEKIVLHLHGFHPYKCYRHLNSQNLDEFQRIHKDICQKFKNYGDNIPIHLSEVVELFDFLNNLEKDTIIQPNRCHFILSQLAQRYRCTFIHIIRNPIDVWIGQTLEPLVLVGNVKRAKLVYKFKNTFIGRYVLTKYLPNREWVNGFAINENFKLIRVFNLDYPDSLDLLDKMLIVWTYCNYYAFKQADNERGMVVYYEEVTREPEKWFRIMTEFSGVNFDLKYAKILKPRITKDEKLRKHFVERLERLGLIDMVNEFYPPKRWFG
;
A
#
# COMPACT_ATOMS: atom_id res chain seq x y z
N MET A 1 -12.60 18.03 -7.07
CA MET A 1 -13.42 16.94 -6.46
C MET A 1 -12.66 15.63 -6.45
N ILE A 2 -12.74 14.84 -5.38
CA ILE A 2 -12.18 13.47 -5.38
C ILE A 2 -13.09 12.58 -6.23
N LYS A 3 -12.53 11.97 -7.28
CA LYS A 3 -13.27 11.09 -8.19
C LYS A 3 -13.04 9.62 -7.90
N PHE A 4 -11.83 9.28 -7.46
CA PHE A 4 -11.42 7.88 -7.29
C PHE A 4 -10.33 7.72 -6.24
N VAL A 5 -10.39 6.63 -5.48
CA VAL A 5 -9.38 6.23 -4.48
C VAL A 5 -8.80 4.86 -4.82
N PHE A 6 -7.49 4.77 -5.07
CA PHE A 6 -6.78 3.50 -5.26
C PHE A 6 -5.95 3.16 -4.02
N ASN A 7 -6.50 2.36 -3.12
CA ASN A 7 -5.85 1.97 -1.87
C ASN A 7 -5.17 0.61 -1.99
N GLY A 8 -4.15 0.35 -1.18
CA GLY A 8 -3.57 -0.99 -1.04
C GLY A 8 -2.61 -1.02 0.14
N TYR A 9 -2.36 -2.19 0.72
CA TYR A 9 -1.35 -2.30 1.75
C TYR A 9 0.04 -2.01 1.18
N TYR A 10 0.99 -1.57 2.01
CA TYR A 10 2.36 -1.34 1.57
C TYR A 10 2.92 -2.53 0.79
N ARG A 11 3.67 -2.23 -0.28
CA ARG A 11 4.28 -3.24 -1.18
C ARG A 11 3.28 -4.13 -1.94
N SER A 12 2.01 -3.75 -1.99
CA SER A 12 0.99 -4.44 -2.80
C SER A 12 0.97 -4.02 -4.29
N GLY A 13 2.01 -3.32 -4.75
CA GLY A 13 2.08 -2.79 -6.12
C GLY A 13 1.45 -1.42 -6.29
N THR A 14 1.03 -0.78 -5.20
CA THR A 14 0.31 0.51 -5.19
C THR A 14 1.09 1.64 -5.87
N THR A 15 2.40 1.75 -5.65
CA THR A 15 3.25 2.72 -6.37
C THR A 15 3.28 2.48 -7.89
N ILE A 16 3.16 1.22 -8.33
CA ILE A 16 3.09 0.89 -9.75
C ILE A 16 1.75 1.35 -10.33
N PHE A 17 0.65 1.06 -9.64
CA PHE A 17 -0.69 1.50 -10.05
C PHE A 17 -0.84 3.01 -10.00
N TYR A 18 -0.25 3.70 -9.02
CA TYR A 18 -0.17 5.16 -9.01
C TYR A 18 0.40 5.68 -10.33
N LYS A 19 1.53 5.12 -10.79
CA LYS A 19 2.14 5.54 -12.05
C LYS A 19 1.23 5.28 -13.24
N ILE A 20 0.59 4.11 -13.30
CA ILE A 20 -0.35 3.78 -14.37
C ILE A 20 -1.50 4.77 -14.38
N LEU A 21 -2.12 5.04 -13.23
CA LEU A 21 -3.21 6.00 -13.08
C LEU A 21 -2.80 7.41 -13.51
N ASN A 22 -1.66 7.89 -13.01
CA ASN A 22 -1.15 9.23 -13.32
C ASN A 22 -0.87 9.42 -14.82
N GLU A 23 -0.32 8.41 -15.49
CA GLU A 23 0.00 8.48 -16.92
C GLU A 23 -1.22 8.21 -17.82
N SER A 24 -2.23 7.48 -17.33
CA SER A 24 -3.47 7.16 -18.06
C SER A 24 -4.51 8.28 -17.99
N ASN A 25 -4.39 9.20 -17.02
CA ASN A 25 -5.40 10.20 -16.69
C ASN A 25 -4.80 11.61 -16.58
N PRO A 26 -4.21 12.17 -17.66
CA PRO A 26 -3.50 13.46 -17.60
C PRO A 26 -4.40 14.68 -17.29
N SER A 27 -5.73 14.55 -17.42
CA SER A 27 -6.70 15.58 -17.02
C SER A 27 -6.95 15.64 -15.51
N TYR A 28 -6.54 14.61 -14.76
CA TYR A 28 -6.76 14.51 -13.32
C TYR A 28 -5.51 14.93 -12.55
N LEU A 29 -5.72 15.44 -11.34
CA LEU A 29 -4.67 15.56 -10.34
C LEU A 29 -4.53 14.22 -9.60
N CYS A 30 -3.49 13.44 -9.91
CA CYS A 30 -3.23 12.17 -9.23
C CYS A 30 -2.29 12.37 -8.02
N LEU A 31 -2.81 12.21 -6.80
CA LEU A 31 -2.06 12.43 -5.56
C LEU A 31 -1.62 11.12 -4.91
N TYR A 32 -0.32 10.99 -4.65
CA TYR A 32 0.28 9.83 -3.99
C TYR A 32 0.41 10.05 -2.49
N GLU A 33 -0.14 9.13 -1.69
CA GLU A 33 0.07 9.03 -0.24
C GLU A 33 -0.09 10.36 0.52
N PRO A 34 -1.25 11.05 0.44
CA PRO A 34 -1.44 12.34 1.09
C PRO A 34 -1.32 12.28 2.62
N LEU A 35 -1.46 11.09 3.22
CA LEU A 35 -1.28 10.88 4.66
C LEU A 35 0.14 10.48 5.06
N SER A 36 1.09 10.33 4.13
CA SER A 36 2.45 9.91 4.49
C SER A 36 3.11 10.94 5.43
N PRO A 37 3.65 10.52 6.59
CA PRO A 37 4.35 11.44 7.50
C PRO A 37 5.62 12.03 6.88
N HIS A 38 6.14 11.40 5.81
CA HIS A 38 7.34 11.83 5.09
C HIS A 38 7.03 12.65 3.82
N LEU A 39 5.77 13.01 3.57
CA LEU A 39 5.38 13.68 2.33
C LEU A 39 6.14 14.98 2.10
N PHE A 40 6.14 15.90 3.07
CA PHE A 40 6.81 17.19 2.91
C PHE A 40 8.33 17.09 2.95
N GLU A 41 8.87 16.15 3.73
CA GLU A 41 10.29 15.81 3.67
C GLU A 41 10.71 15.38 2.25
N ALA A 42 9.87 14.58 1.58
CA ALA A 42 10.09 14.13 0.20
C ALA A 42 10.04 15.29 -0.80
N LEU A 43 9.16 16.26 -0.57
CA LEU A 43 9.02 17.42 -1.45
C LEU A 43 10.22 18.36 -1.34
N THR A 44 10.72 18.58 -0.12
CA THR A 44 11.86 19.47 0.14
C THR A 44 13.20 18.83 -0.23
N ASN A 45 13.37 17.52 -0.01
CA ASN A 45 14.63 16.81 -0.24
C ASN A 45 14.42 15.64 -1.22
N PRO A 46 14.12 15.91 -2.50
CA PRO A 46 13.75 14.87 -3.46
C PRO A 46 14.84 13.82 -3.69
N GLU A 47 16.12 14.17 -3.48
CA GLU A 47 17.26 13.27 -3.53
C GLU A 47 17.28 12.24 -2.40
N LYS A 48 16.74 12.58 -1.22
CA LYS A 48 16.64 11.64 -0.09
C LYS A 48 15.56 10.59 -0.30
N ILE A 49 14.51 10.94 -1.05
CA ILE A 49 13.32 10.11 -1.28
C ILE A 49 13.17 9.78 -2.77
N VAL A 50 14.29 9.66 -3.49
CA VAL A 50 14.24 8.89 -4.74
C VAL A 50 13.98 7.45 -4.34
N LEU A 51 12.75 6.98 -4.57
CA LEU A 51 12.45 5.56 -4.58
C LEU A 51 13.25 4.94 -5.73
N HIS A 52 14.53 4.66 -5.49
CA HIS A 52 15.47 4.07 -6.44
C HIS A 52 14.90 2.76 -7.02
N LEU A 53 13.96 2.14 -6.32
CA LEU A 53 13.22 0.97 -6.75
C LEU A 53 12.35 1.19 -8.00
N HIS A 54 11.79 2.39 -8.19
CA HIS A 54 10.79 2.65 -9.24
C HIS A 54 11.29 3.57 -10.35
N GLY A 55 12.38 4.31 -10.12
CA GLY A 55 12.96 5.22 -11.12
C GLY A 55 12.13 6.49 -11.34
N PHE A 56 11.23 6.83 -10.43
CA PHE A 56 10.48 8.09 -10.43
C PHE A 56 10.16 8.54 -8.99
N HIS A 57 9.80 9.81 -8.83
CA HIS A 57 9.48 10.40 -7.53
C HIS A 57 7.96 10.59 -7.42
N PRO A 58 7.25 9.75 -6.65
CA PRO A 58 5.80 9.71 -6.70
C PRO A 58 5.14 10.98 -6.14
N TYR A 59 5.76 11.65 -5.17
CA TYR A 59 5.25 12.90 -4.60
C TYR A 59 5.43 14.13 -5.52
N LYS A 60 6.01 14.00 -6.74
CA LYS A 60 6.16 15.17 -7.63
C LYS A 60 4.81 15.80 -8.01
N CYS A 61 3.72 15.05 -7.94
CA CYS A 61 2.38 15.53 -8.26
C CYS A 61 1.91 16.71 -7.40
N TYR A 62 2.38 16.86 -6.16
CA TYR A 62 1.99 17.98 -5.29
C TYR A 62 2.52 19.34 -5.79
N ARG A 63 3.52 19.34 -6.70
CA ARG A 63 4.01 20.57 -7.34
C ARG A 63 3.00 21.18 -8.33
N HIS A 64 1.91 20.47 -8.64
CA HIS A 64 0.81 21.00 -9.44
C HIS A 64 -0.20 21.81 -8.62
N LEU A 65 -0.06 21.83 -7.29
CA LEU A 65 -0.80 22.75 -6.44
C LEU A 65 -0.19 24.15 -6.56
N ASN A 66 -1.02 25.19 -6.60
CA ASN A 66 -0.55 26.56 -6.44
C ASN A 66 0.01 26.77 -5.01
N SER A 67 0.77 27.84 -4.80
CA SER A 67 1.43 28.11 -3.51
C SER A 67 0.44 28.14 -2.33
N GLN A 68 -0.69 28.82 -2.49
CA GLN A 68 -1.72 28.91 -1.45
C GLN A 68 -2.28 27.54 -1.05
N ASN A 69 -2.59 26.70 -2.03
CA ASN A 69 -3.06 25.34 -1.80
C ASN A 69 -1.98 24.47 -1.16
N LEU A 70 -0.72 24.64 -1.55
CA LEU A 70 0.38 23.87 -0.96
C LEU A 70 0.61 24.26 0.51
N ASP A 71 0.56 25.54 0.84
CA ASP A 71 0.72 26.05 2.20
C ASP A 71 -0.41 25.55 3.11
N GLU A 72 -1.66 25.63 2.63
CA GLU A 72 -2.82 25.13 3.36
C GLU A 72 -2.76 23.61 3.54
N PHE A 73 -2.37 22.88 2.50
CA PHE A 73 -2.16 21.44 2.60
C PHE A 73 -1.09 21.08 3.62
N GLN A 74 0.01 21.83 3.66
CA GLN A 74 1.09 21.62 4.62
C GLN A 74 0.64 21.85 6.07
N ARG A 75 -0.17 22.89 6.29
CA ARG A 75 -0.76 23.18 7.60
C ARG A 75 -1.63 22.01 8.07
N ILE A 76 -2.61 21.60 7.25
CA ILE A 76 -3.52 20.48 7.59
C ILE A 76 -2.75 19.18 7.82
N HIS A 77 -1.76 18.88 6.96
CA HIS A 77 -0.94 17.67 7.07
C HIS A 77 -0.14 17.64 8.38
N LYS A 78 0.45 18.77 8.78
CA LYS A 78 1.17 18.91 10.05
C LYS A 78 0.26 18.66 11.25
N ASP A 79 -0.96 19.19 11.22
CA ASP A 79 -1.95 18.99 12.28
C ASP A 79 -2.33 17.50 12.40
N ILE A 80 -2.52 16.81 11.27
CA ILE A 80 -2.74 15.35 11.26
C ILE A 80 -1.54 14.60 11.82
N CYS A 81 -0.32 14.89 11.36
CA CYS A 81 0.88 14.23 11.88
C CYS A 81 1.03 14.43 13.40
N GLN A 82 0.63 15.59 13.92
CA GLN A 82 0.64 15.87 15.35
C GLN A 82 -0.41 15.04 16.11
N LYS A 83 -1.61 14.82 15.54
CA LYS A 83 -2.64 13.91 16.09
C LYS A 83 -2.12 12.47 16.17
N PHE A 84 -1.37 12.03 15.16
CA PHE A 84 -0.84 10.65 15.06
C PHE A 84 0.56 10.43 15.66
N LYS A 85 1.16 11.45 16.28
CA LYS A 85 2.56 11.43 16.74
C LYS A 85 2.93 10.22 17.61
N ASN A 86 1.99 9.75 18.44
CA ASN A 86 2.24 8.62 19.35
C ASN A 86 2.19 7.25 18.67
N TYR A 87 1.61 7.16 17.46
CA TYR A 87 1.51 5.92 16.71
C TYR A 87 2.70 5.70 15.77
N GLY A 88 3.35 6.78 15.31
CA GLY A 88 4.49 6.71 14.39
C GLY A 88 4.10 6.58 12.90
N ASP A 89 2.83 6.33 12.60
CA ASP A 89 2.27 6.38 11.25
C ASP A 89 0.84 6.97 11.28
N ASN A 90 0.40 7.51 10.15
CA ASN A 90 -0.89 8.21 10.01
C ASN A 90 -1.97 7.28 9.42
N ILE A 91 -2.32 6.20 10.13
CA ILE A 91 -3.37 5.26 9.70
C ILE A 91 -4.68 5.56 10.46
N PRO A 92 -5.63 6.28 9.85
CA PRO A 92 -6.91 6.57 10.48
C PRO A 92 -7.78 5.32 10.61
N ILE A 93 -8.46 5.20 11.75
CA ILE A 93 -9.53 4.24 12.05
C ILE A 93 -10.90 4.87 11.78
N HIS A 94 -11.02 6.18 11.94
CA HIS A 94 -12.22 6.96 11.68
C HIS A 94 -11.94 8.11 10.72
N LEU A 95 -12.87 8.37 9.78
CA LEU A 95 -12.69 9.46 8.81
C LEU A 95 -12.51 10.82 9.51
N SER A 96 -13.17 11.04 10.65
CA SER A 96 -13.04 12.27 11.45
C SER A 96 -11.61 12.62 11.85
N GLU A 97 -10.69 11.65 11.90
CA GLU A 97 -9.29 11.90 12.24
C GLU A 97 -8.53 12.65 11.14
N VAL A 98 -9.01 12.54 9.89
CA VAL A 98 -8.33 13.02 8.68
C VAL A 98 -9.26 13.76 7.72
N VAL A 99 -10.52 14.02 8.12
CA VAL A 99 -11.57 14.59 7.26
C VAL A 99 -11.17 15.95 6.69
N GLU A 100 -10.48 16.78 7.46
CA GLU A 100 -10.02 18.11 7.05
C GLU A 100 -9.12 18.05 5.81
N LEU A 101 -8.24 17.05 5.75
CA LEU A 101 -7.36 16.83 4.60
C LEU A 101 -8.16 16.42 3.38
N PHE A 102 -9.10 15.48 3.51
CA PHE A 102 -9.86 15.01 2.36
C PHE A 102 -10.91 16.04 1.90
N ASP A 103 -11.42 16.88 2.80
CA ASP A 103 -12.26 18.03 2.46
C ASP A 103 -11.46 19.05 1.64
N PHE A 104 -10.23 19.36 2.07
CA PHE A 104 -9.33 20.20 1.29
C PHE A 104 -9.07 19.62 -0.11
N LEU A 105 -8.69 18.34 -0.20
CA LEU A 105 -8.42 17.68 -1.48
C LEU A 105 -9.67 17.62 -2.39
N ASN A 106 -10.86 17.45 -1.81
CA ASN A 106 -12.11 17.44 -2.56
C ASN A 106 -12.46 18.81 -3.13
N ASN A 107 -12.11 19.89 -2.42
CA ASN A 107 -12.39 21.26 -2.82
C ASN A 107 -11.38 21.83 -3.83
N LEU A 108 -10.36 21.07 -4.21
CA LEU A 108 -9.48 21.46 -5.32
C LEU A 108 -10.26 21.57 -6.63
N GLU A 109 -9.89 22.57 -7.43
CA GLU A 109 -10.51 22.87 -8.74
C GLU A 109 -10.44 21.69 -9.70
N LYS A 110 -9.32 20.98 -9.72
CA LYS A 110 -9.15 19.79 -10.57
C LYS A 110 -9.78 18.56 -9.93
N ASP A 111 -10.37 17.73 -10.79
CA ASP A 111 -10.74 16.38 -10.43
C ASP A 111 -9.51 15.59 -10.01
N THR A 112 -9.64 14.87 -8.89
CA THR A 112 -8.51 14.32 -8.15
C THR A 112 -8.67 12.81 -8.02
N ILE A 113 -7.59 12.08 -8.32
CA ILE A 113 -7.44 10.65 -8.02
C ILE A 113 -6.47 10.55 -6.85
N ILE A 114 -6.83 9.80 -5.81
CA ILE A 114 -5.97 9.63 -4.64
C ILE A 114 -5.46 8.19 -4.59
N GLN A 115 -4.17 8.02 -4.34
CA GLN A 115 -3.56 6.73 -4.06
C GLN A 115 -3.00 6.72 -2.62
N PRO A 116 -3.81 6.40 -1.60
CA PRO A 116 -3.32 6.22 -0.23
C PRO A 116 -2.91 4.76 0.02
N ASN A 117 -1.97 4.51 0.94
CA ASN A 117 -1.73 3.16 1.49
C ASN A 117 -1.99 3.10 3.00
N ARG A 118 -2.82 4.02 3.50
CA ARG A 118 -3.11 4.22 4.93
C ARG A 118 -4.60 4.26 5.25
N CYS A 119 -5.47 4.26 4.24
CA CYS A 119 -6.91 4.46 4.42
C CYS A 119 -7.69 3.17 4.62
N HIS A 120 -7.03 2.07 5.03
CA HIS A 120 -7.61 0.72 5.09
C HIS A 120 -8.95 0.64 5.83
N PHE A 121 -9.13 1.42 6.88
CA PHE A 121 -10.26 1.34 7.79
C PHE A 121 -11.37 2.36 7.49
N ILE A 122 -11.15 3.26 6.52
CA ILE A 122 -12.06 4.40 6.24
C ILE A 122 -12.48 4.53 4.77
N LEU A 123 -12.24 3.52 3.94
CA LEU A 123 -12.55 3.54 2.50
C LEU A 123 -14.03 3.77 2.21
N SER A 124 -14.93 3.06 2.89
CA SER A 124 -16.38 3.24 2.66
C SER A 124 -16.85 4.63 3.12
N GLN A 125 -16.31 5.13 4.22
CA GLN A 125 -16.60 6.47 4.74
C GLN A 125 -16.12 7.56 3.75
N LEU A 126 -14.90 7.41 3.20
CA LEU A 126 -14.36 8.29 2.16
C LEU A 126 -15.26 8.28 0.91
N ALA A 127 -15.59 7.08 0.41
CA ALA A 127 -16.40 6.91 -0.79
C ALA A 127 -17.80 7.51 -0.64
N GLN A 128 -18.44 7.30 0.51
CA GLN A 128 -19.75 7.87 0.82
C GLN A 128 -19.69 9.40 0.94
N ARG A 129 -18.72 9.96 1.68
CA ARG A 129 -18.62 11.41 1.90
C ARG A 129 -18.36 12.17 0.61
N TYR A 130 -17.44 11.69 -0.22
CA TYR A 130 -16.98 12.40 -1.42
C TYR A 130 -17.65 11.93 -2.70
N ARG A 131 -18.61 10.99 -2.61
CA ARG A 131 -19.33 10.40 -3.76
C ARG A 131 -18.37 9.87 -4.82
N CYS A 132 -17.29 9.23 -4.38
CA CYS A 132 -16.28 8.61 -5.23
C CYS A 132 -16.33 7.09 -5.11
N THR A 133 -15.66 6.39 -6.03
CA THR A 133 -15.42 4.95 -5.93
C THR A 133 -14.04 4.68 -5.34
N PHE A 134 -13.82 3.47 -4.85
CA PHE A 134 -12.50 3.01 -4.44
C PHE A 134 -12.20 1.61 -4.95
N ILE A 135 -10.94 1.37 -5.28
CA ILE A 135 -10.39 0.03 -5.48
C ILE A 135 -9.37 -0.22 -4.38
N HIS A 136 -9.48 -1.37 -3.72
CA HIS A 136 -8.43 -1.89 -2.84
C HIS A 136 -7.67 -3.02 -3.51
N ILE A 137 -6.35 -2.85 -3.69
CA ILE A 137 -5.48 -3.91 -4.20
C ILE A 137 -4.88 -4.74 -3.06
N ILE A 138 -5.06 -6.05 -3.17
CA ILE A 138 -4.48 -7.05 -2.27
C ILE A 138 -3.39 -7.78 -3.03
N ARG A 139 -2.25 -8.01 -2.37
CA ARG A 139 -1.14 -8.78 -2.90
C ARG A 139 -0.79 -9.91 -1.95
N ASN A 140 -0.31 -11.03 -2.49
CA ASN A 140 0.03 -12.18 -1.66
C ASN A 140 1.05 -11.80 -0.56
N PRO A 141 0.88 -12.31 0.68
CA PRO A 141 1.67 -11.85 1.82
C PRO A 141 3.15 -12.22 1.69
N ILE A 142 3.48 -13.26 0.93
CA ILE A 142 4.86 -13.70 0.69
C ILE A 142 5.63 -12.64 -0.10
N ASP A 143 5.06 -12.15 -1.20
CA ASP A 143 5.68 -11.13 -2.03
C ASP A 143 5.64 -9.74 -1.38
N VAL A 144 4.65 -9.47 -0.52
CA VAL A 144 4.64 -8.28 0.36
C VAL A 144 5.84 -8.33 1.29
N TRP A 145 6.03 -9.44 2.03
CA TRP A 145 7.15 -9.64 2.94
C TRP A 145 8.52 -9.49 2.23
N ILE A 146 8.70 -10.20 1.12
CA ILE A 146 9.92 -10.12 0.30
C ILE A 146 10.15 -8.67 -0.15
N GLY A 147 9.07 -7.99 -0.55
CA GLY A 147 9.06 -6.59 -0.92
C GLY A 147 9.58 -5.69 0.20
N GLN A 148 9.11 -5.84 1.44
CA GLN A 148 9.52 -5.01 2.57
C GLN A 148 11.00 -5.20 2.92
N THR A 149 11.52 -6.42 2.82
CA THR A 149 12.92 -6.71 3.15
C THR A 149 13.95 -6.08 2.18
N LEU A 150 13.54 -5.50 1.04
CA LEU A 150 14.44 -5.02 -0.01
C LEU A 150 14.94 -3.59 0.17
N GLU A 151 14.11 -2.72 0.75
CA GLU A 151 14.35 -1.27 0.78
C GLU A 151 15.58 -0.85 1.61
N PRO A 152 15.83 -1.40 2.81
CA PRO A 152 16.96 -0.99 3.64
C PRO A 152 18.30 -1.17 2.93
N LEU A 153 18.42 -2.20 2.09
CA LEU A 153 19.66 -2.49 1.35
C LEU A 153 19.88 -1.56 0.16
N VAL A 154 18.80 -1.02 -0.42
CA VAL A 154 18.88 -0.03 -1.50
C VAL A 154 19.24 1.34 -0.94
N LEU A 155 18.73 1.67 0.25
CA LEU A 155 18.99 2.95 0.93
C LEU A 155 20.46 3.13 1.34
N VAL A 156 21.22 2.05 1.59
CA VAL A 156 22.64 2.10 2.00
C VAL A 156 23.60 2.55 0.86
N GLY A 157 23.08 3.10 -0.25
CA GLY A 157 23.89 3.71 -1.32
C GLY A 157 24.75 2.74 -2.14
N ASN A 158 24.83 1.46 -1.77
CA ASN A 158 25.60 0.46 -2.50
C ASN A 158 24.72 -0.28 -3.53
N VAL A 159 24.44 0.39 -4.66
CA VAL A 159 23.59 -0.14 -5.75
C VAL A 159 24.05 -1.52 -6.23
N LYS A 160 25.36 -1.81 -6.26
CA LYS A 160 25.88 -3.13 -6.64
C LYS A 160 25.48 -4.21 -5.63
N ARG A 161 25.68 -3.95 -4.34
CA ARG A 161 25.25 -4.87 -3.25
C ARG A 161 23.74 -5.02 -3.25
N ALA A 162 22.99 -3.92 -3.44
CA ALA A 162 21.54 -3.96 -3.55
C ALA A 162 21.07 -4.82 -4.72
N LYS A 163 21.72 -4.72 -5.90
CA LYS A 163 21.44 -5.58 -7.06
C LYS A 163 21.78 -7.05 -6.81
N LEU A 164 22.91 -7.35 -6.17
CA LEU A 164 23.29 -8.72 -5.84
C LEU A 164 22.32 -9.35 -4.85
N VAL A 165 22.00 -8.62 -3.78
CA VAL A 165 21.01 -9.09 -2.81
C VAL A 165 19.66 -9.24 -3.50
N TYR A 166 19.21 -8.27 -4.30
CA TYR A 166 17.99 -8.38 -5.09
C TYR A 166 17.98 -9.64 -5.98
N LYS A 167 19.08 -9.98 -6.66
CA LYS A 167 19.19 -11.23 -7.43
C LYS A 167 19.06 -12.45 -6.51
N PHE A 168 19.82 -12.51 -5.42
CA PHE A 168 19.75 -13.61 -4.45
C PHE A 168 18.34 -13.77 -3.87
N LYS A 169 17.69 -12.68 -3.43
CA LYS A 169 16.31 -12.67 -2.93
C LYS A 169 15.29 -13.11 -3.97
N ASN A 170 15.59 -13.03 -5.26
CA ASN A 170 14.71 -13.51 -6.32
C ASN A 170 14.95 -14.99 -6.66
N THR A 171 15.97 -15.63 -6.08
CA THR A 171 16.12 -17.09 -6.13
C THR A 171 15.22 -17.74 -5.09
N PHE A 172 14.78 -18.98 -5.37
CA PHE A 172 14.05 -19.82 -4.43
C PHE A 172 14.76 -19.89 -3.06
N ILE A 173 16.06 -20.19 -3.06
CA ILE A 173 16.87 -20.31 -1.84
C ILE A 173 16.89 -18.99 -1.07
N GLY A 174 17.10 -17.86 -1.75
CA GLY A 174 17.12 -16.57 -1.09
C GLY A 174 15.78 -16.20 -0.44
N ARG A 175 14.64 -16.46 -1.11
CA ARG A 175 13.30 -16.23 -0.53
C ARG A 175 13.08 -17.07 0.71
N TYR A 176 13.40 -18.37 0.63
CA TYR A 176 13.27 -19.28 1.75
C TYR A 176 14.16 -18.87 2.93
N VAL A 177 15.42 -18.51 2.66
CA VAL A 177 16.37 -18.10 3.70
C VAL A 177 15.93 -16.83 4.41
N LEU A 178 15.49 -15.82 3.66
CA LEU A 178 15.03 -14.56 4.23
C LEU A 178 13.80 -14.73 5.11
N THR A 179 12.87 -15.56 4.64
CA THR A 179 11.61 -15.80 5.35
C THR A 179 11.85 -16.64 6.60
N LYS A 180 12.58 -17.75 6.48
CA LYS A 180 12.71 -18.73 7.56
C LYS A 180 13.76 -18.35 8.59
N TYR A 181 14.90 -17.82 8.15
CA TYR A 181 16.06 -17.62 9.04
C TYR A 181 16.32 -16.16 9.40
N LEU A 182 15.69 -15.20 8.72
CA LEU A 182 15.90 -13.78 8.99
C LEU A 182 14.60 -12.98 9.25
N PRO A 183 13.58 -13.51 9.97
CA PRO A 183 12.38 -12.73 10.27
C PRO A 183 12.64 -11.58 11.24
N ASN A 184 13.61 -11.72 12.16
CA ASN A 184 13.78 -10.83 13.32
C ASN A 184 14.77 -9.66 13.16
N ARG A 185 15.23 -9.38 11.95
CA ARG A 185 16.25 -8.34 11.78
C ARG A 185 15.60 -6.95 11.80
N GLU A 186 16.00 -6.08 12.73
CA GLU A 186 15.49 -4.70 12.86
C GLU A 186 15.53 -3.90 11.56
N TRP A 187 16.53 -4.14 10.70
CA TRP A 187 16.59 -3.48 9.39
C TRP A 187 15.38 -3.81 8.51
N VAL A 188 14.63 -4.88 8.78
CA VAL A 188 13.39 -5.24 8.07
C VAL A 188 12.17 -4.42 8.55
N ASN A 189 12.27 -3.61 9.61
CA ASN A 189 11.17 -2.71 10.05
C ASN A 189 10.88 -1.54 9.07
N GLY A 190 11.18 -1.72 7.77
CA GLY A 190 10.72 -0.82 6.72
C GLY A 190 9.18 -0.80 6.69
N PHE A 191 8.61 0.36 6.36
CA PHE A 191 7.16 0.60 6.35
C PHE A 191 6.48 0.51 7.71
N ALA A 192 7.22 0.84 8.79
CA ALA A 192 6.66 1.07 10.11
C ALA A 192 5.84 -0.13 10.63
N ILE A 193 6.35 -1.37 10.46
CA ILE A 193 5.61 -2.59 10.82
C ILE A 193 5.30 -2.60 12.31
N ASN A 194 6.25 -2.25 13.17
CA ASN A 194 6.03 -2.19 14.62
C ASN A 194 5.02 -1.11 15.00
N GLU A 195 5.07 0.04 14.36
CA GLU A 195 4.17 1.17 14.55
C GLU A 195 2.74 0.78 14.15
N ASN A 196 2.59 0.18 12.97
CA ASN A 196 1.32 -0.32 12.47
C ASN A 196 0.78 -1.47 13.33
N PHE A 197 1.67 -2.34 13.84
CA PHE A 197 1.31 -3.41 14.78
C PHE A 197 0.78 -2.85 16.10
N LYS A 198 1.38 -1.79 16.64
CA LYS A 198 0.85 -1.09 17.81
C LYS A 198 -0.50 -0.44 17.51
N LEU A 199 -0.66 0.15 16.32
CA LEU A 199 -1.89 0.83 15.93
C LEU A 199 -3.06 -0.14 15.82
N ILE A 200 -2.89 -1.32 15.23
CA ILE A 200 -3.98 -2.31 15.12
C ILE A 200 -4.39 -2.91 16.48
N ARG A 201 -3.65 -2.69 17.57
CA ARG A 201 -4.07 -3.13 18.91
C ARG A 201 -5.34 -2.43 19.40
N VAL A 202 -5.73 -1.31 18.79
CA VAL A 202 -7.04 -0.67 19.02
C VAL A 202 -8.23 -1.62 18.75
N PHE A 203 -8.01 -2.69 17.98
CA PHE A 203 -9.00 -3.75 17.77
C PHE A 203 -9.04 -4.80 18.90
N ASN A 204 -8.49 -4.48 20.09
CA ASN A 204 -8.43 -5.34 21.28
C ASN A 204 -7.74 -6.69 21.00
N LEU A 205 -6.59 -6.64 20.33
CA LEU A 205 -5.83 -7.83 19.95
C LEU A 205 -4.85 -8.25 21.04
N ASP A 206 -4.96 -9.48 21.53
CA ASP A 206 -4.08 -10.04 22.56
C ASP A 206 -2.85 -10.75 21.96
N TYR A 207 -2.10 -10.03 21.13
CA TYR A 207 -0.86 -10.54 20.54
C TYR A 207 0.37 -10.08 21.32
N PRO A 208 1.32 -10.96 21.67
CA PRO A 208 2.49 -10.57 22.47
C PRO A 208 3.45 -9.68 21.66
N ASP A 209 4.11 -8.73 22.33
CA ASP A 209 5.12 -7.87 21.67
C ASP A 209 6.37 -8.64 21.21
N SER A 210 6.59 -9.84 21.78
CA SER A 210 7.70 -10.73 21.46
C SER A 210 7.57 -11.44 20.11
N LEU A 211 6.47 -11.25 19.38
CA LEU A 211 6.31 -11.78 18.03
C LEU A 211 7.41 -11.27 17.10
N ASP A 212 7.84 -12.14 16.18
CA ASP A 212 8.79 -11.75 15.14
C ASP A 212 8.17 -10.78 14.13
N LEU A 213 9.00 -10.07 13.35
CA LEU A 213 8.48 -9.06 12.41
C LEU A 213 7.62 -9.67 11.31
N LEU A 214 7.83 -10.95 10.95
CA LEU A 214 6.99 -11.63 9.96
C LEU A 214 5.60 -11.86 10.53
N ASP A 215 5.49 -12.34 11.77
CA ASP A 215 4.21 -12.50 12.45
C ASP A 215 3.49 -11.16 12.61
N LYS A 216 4.19 -10.12 13.07
CA LYS A 216 3.63 -8.75 13.15
C LYS A 216 3.14 -8.25 11.80
N MET A 217 3.91 -8.44 10.74
CA MET A 217 3.52 -8.11 9.38
C MET A 217 2.28 -8.88 8.94
N LEU A 218 2.18 -10.17 9.20
CA LEU A 218 1.02 -10.99 8.86
C LEU A 218 -0.25 -10.50 9.57
N ILE A 219 -0.14 -10.10 10.84
CA ILE A 219 -1.26 -9.53 11.58
C ILE A 219 -1.68 -8.20 10.94
N VAL A 220 -0.76 -7.25 10.76
CA VAL A 220 -1.07 -5.94 10.14
C VAL A 220 -1.64 -6.12 8.72
N TRP A 221 -1.00 -6.94 7.89
CA TRP A 221 -1.46 -7.25 6.54
C TRP A 221 -2.87 -7.87 6.56
N THR A 222 -3.14 -8.81 7.45
CA THR A 222 -4.47 -9.44 7.56
C THR A 222 -5.53 -8.41 7.92
N TYR A 223 -5.31 -7.61 8.96
CA TYR A 223 -6.29 -6.62 9.41
C TYR A 223 -6.52 -5.53 8.36
N CYS A 224 -5.46 -4.94 7.81
CA CYS A 224 -5.59 -3.89 6.81
C CYS A 224 -6.37 -4.35 5.56
N ASN A 225 -6.07 -5.55 5.05
CA ASN A 225 -6.77 -6.07 3.88
C ASN A 225 -8.18 -6.57 4.21
N TYR A 226 -8.39 -7.21 5.37
CA TYR A 226 -9.69 -7.69 5.81
C TYR A 226 -10.69 -6.55 5.93
N TYR A 227 -10.36 -5.50 6.66
CA TYR A 227 -11.27 -4.36 6.84
C TYR A 227 -11.53 -3.62 5.53
N ALA A 228 -10.53 -3.48 4.66
CA ALA A 228 -10.74 -2.90 3.34
C ALA A 228 -11.64 -3.78 2.46
N PHE A 229 -11.52 -5.10 2.55
CA PHE A 229 -12.41 -6.06 1.89
C PHE A 229 -13.85 -5.96 2.39
N LYS A 230 -14.07 -5.93 3.72
CA LYS A 230 -15.42 -5.81 4.30
C LYS A 230 -16.13 -4.50 3.96
N GLN A 231 -15.38 -3.47 3.58
CA GLN A 231 -15.92 -2.19 3.13
C GLN A 231 -16.29 -2.17 1.64
N ALA A 232 -15.87 -3.16 0.85
CA ALA A 232 -16.19 -3.24 -0.57
C ALA A 232 -17.58 -3.85 -0.78
N ASP A 233 -18.47 -3.06 -1.41
CA ASP A 233 -19.89 -3.37 -1.61
C ASP A 233 -20.26 -3.61 -3.08
N ASN A 234 -19.28 -3.63 -3.99
CA ASN A 234 -19.43 -3.67 -5.46
C ASN A 234 -20.13 -2.47 -6.10
N GLU A 235 -20.63 -1.51 -5.32
CA GLU A 235 -21.23 -0.26 -5.83
C GLU A 235 -20.22 0.90 -5.75
N ARG A 236 -19.59 1.07 -4.59
CA ARG A 236 -18.59 2.11 -4.33
C ARG A 236 -17.22 1.52 -4.08
N GLY A 237 -17.13 0.26 -3.66
CA GLY A 237 -15.87 -0.42 -3.38
C GLY A 237 -15.66 -1.71 -4.17
N MET A 238 -14.47 -1.88 -4.74
CA MET A 238 -14.03 -3.13 -5.37
C MET A 238 -12.69 -3.59 -4.81
N VAL A 239 -12.52 -4.91 -4.65
CA VAL A 239 -11.23 -5.53 -4.33
C VAL A 239 -10.65 -6.19 -5.57
N VAL A 240 -9.36 -5.95 -5.82
CA VAL A 240 -8.60 -6.62 -6.89
C VAL A 240 -7.35 -7.26 -6.32
N TYR A 241 -6.87 -8.31 -6.99
CA TYR A 241 -5.69 -9.05 -6.56
C TYR A 241 -4.54 -8.78 -7.52
N TYR A 242 -3.40 -8.32 -7.02
CA TYR A 242 -2.25 -7.93 -7.82
C TYR A 242 -1.83 -9.05 -8.79
N GLU A 243 -1.84 -10.29 -8.31
CA GLU A 243 -1.50 -11.49 -9.07
C GLU A 243 -2.42 -11.70 -10.27
N GLU A 244 -3.71 -11.43 -10.12
CA GLU A 244 -4.71 -11.58 -11.19
C GLU A 244 -4.58 -10.45 -12.21
N VAL A 245 -4.42 -9.20 -11.75
CA VAL A 245 -4.21 -8.05 -12.65
C VAL A 245 -2.92 -8.19 -13.44
N THR A 246 -1.84 -8.71 -12.84
CA THR A 246 -0.59 -8.93 -13.58
C THR A 246 -0.63 -10.08 -14.58
N ARG A 247 -1.53 -11.06 -14.40
CA ARG A 247 -1.70 -12.20 -15.33
C ARG A 247 -2.55 -11.81 -16.53
N GLU A 248 -3.64 -11.08 -16.30
CA GLU A 248 -4.62 -10.71 -17.33
C GLU A 248 -4.87 -9.19 -17.31
N PRO A 249 -3.85 -8.35 -17.59
CA PRO A 249 -3.97 -6.90 -17.41
C PRO A 249 -5.07 -6.28 -18.28
N GLU A 250 -5.28 -6.76 -19.51
CA GLU A 250 -6.34 -6.28 -20.41
C GLU A 250 -7.74 -6.45 -19.79
N LYS A 251 -8.05 -7.66 -19.33
CA LYS A 251 -9.34 -7.97 -18.69
C LYS A 251 -9.55 -7.12 -17.44
N TRP A 252 -8.56 -7.08 -16.55
CA TRP A 252 -8.70 -6.37 -15.29
C TRP A 252 -8.70 -4.85 -15.46
N PHE A 253 -7.92 -4.29 -16.38
CA PHE A 253 -7.94 -2.85 -16.65
C PHE A 253 -9.29 -2.41 -17.19
N ARG A 254 -9.93 -3.22 -18.05
CA ARG A 254 -11.30 -2.97 -18.50
C ARG A 254 -12.28 -2.95 -17.33
N ILE A 255 -12.30 -4.01 -16.51
CA ILE A 255 -13.18 -4.10 -15.31
C ILE A 255 -12.96 -2.91 -14.37
N MET A 256 -11.70 -2.57 -14.09
CA MET A 256 -11.34 -1.47 -13.20
C MET A 256 -11.74 -0.12 -13.79
N THR A 257 -11.62 0.07 -15.11
CA THR A 257 -12.05 1.28 -15.80
C THR A 257 -13.58 1.44 -15.77
N GLU A 258 -14.31 0.36 -16.09
CA GLU A 258 -15.77 0.33 -16.06
C GLU A 258 -16.32 0.62 -14.65
N PHE A 259 -15.71 0.03 -13.61
CA PHE A 259 -16.10 0.25 -12.22
C PHE A 259 -15.80 1.67 -11.72
N SER A 260 -14.59 2.17 -11.98
CA SER A 260 -14.12 3.42 -11.36
C SER A 260 -14.45 4.68 -12.16
N GLY A 261 -14.71 4.55 -13.46
CA GLY A 261 -14.82 5.68 -14.38
C GLY A 261 -13.48 6.37 -14.71
N VAL A 262 -12.34 5.86 -14.21
CA VAL A 262 -11.00 6.36 -14.55
C VAL A 262 -10.28 5.38 -15.48
N ASN A 263 -9.44 5.89 -16.37
CA ASN A 263 -8.78 5.09 -17.39
C ASN A 263 -7.59 4.30 -16.81
N PHE A 264 -7.52 3.00 -17.10
CA PHE A 264 -6.32 2.18 -16.92
C PHE A 264 -5.79 1.79 -18.30
N ASP A 265 -4.86 2.58 -18.86
CA ASP A 265 -4.38 2.39 -20.24
C ASP A 265 -3.37 1.22 -20.32
N LEU A 266 -3.69 0.26 -21.19
CA LEU A 266 -2.87 -0.92 -21.48
C LEU A 266 -1.45 -0.59 -21.95
N LYS A 267 -1.24 0.58 -22.58
CA LYS A 267 0.09 1.08 -22.95
C LYS A 267 1.05 1.12 -21.76
N TYR A 268 0.53 1.38 -20.55
CA TYR A 268 1.33 1.45 -19.33
C TYR A 268 1.39 0.11 -18.58
N ALA A 269 0.60 -0.91 -18.96
CA ALA A 269 0.58 -2.22 -18.30
C ALA A 269 1.96 -2.93 -18.32
N LYS A 270 2.85 -2.60 -19.26
CA LYS A 270 4.22 -3.17 -19.36
C LYS A 270 5.08 -3.00 -18.11
N ILE A 271 4.73 -2.06 -17.22
CA ILE A 271 5.44 -1.88 -15.95
C ILE A 271 5.05 -2.95 -14.91
N LEU A 272 3.88 -3.59 -15.06
CA LEU A 272 3.46 -4.72 -14.25
C LEU A 272 4.39 -5.88 -14.54
N LYS A 273 5.13 -6.31 -13.51
CA LYS A 273 6.00 -7.48 -13.59
C LYS A 273 5.31 -8.62 -12.84
N PRO A 274 4.98 -9.75 -13.49
CA PRO A 274 4.30 -10.90 -12.88
C PRO A 274 5.25 -11.73 -12.01
N ARG A 275 6.05 -11.09 -11.16
CA ARG A 275 6.95 -11.76 -10.22
C ARG A 275 6.13 -12.23 -9.01
N ILE A 276 5.40 -13.31 -9.23
CA ILE A 276 4.57 -13.99 -8.24
C ILE A 276 5.39 -15.14 -7.66
N THR A 277 5.59 -15.19 -6.35
CA THR A 277 6.16 -16.37 -5.70
C THR A 277 5.27 -17.57 -6.02
N LYS A 278 5.83 -18.67 -6.53
CA LYS A 278 5.12 -19.95 -6.71
C LYS A 278 5.85 -21.08 -5.99
N ASP A 279 6.04 -20.91 -4.68
CA ASP A 279 6.78 -21.84 -3.83
C ASP A 279 5.85 -22.44 -2.78
N GLU A 280 5.51 -23.71 -2.98
CA GLU A 280 4.61 -24.45 -2.11
C GLU A 280 5.13 -24.57 -0.66
N LYS A 281 6.45 -24.67 -0.46
CA LYS A 281 7.03 -24.73 0.88
C LYS A 281 6.89 -23.40 1.60
N LEU A 282 7.10 -22.29 0.90
CA LEU A 282 6.83 -20.95 1.43
C LEU A 282 5.35 -20.73 1.72
N ARG A 283 4.44 -21.19 0.83
CA ARG A 283 3.00 -21.13 1.07
C ARG A 283 2.63 -21.81 2.37
N LYS A 284 3.01 -23.08 2.52
CA LYS A 284 2.75 -23.87 3.73
C LYS A 284 3.29 -23.19 4.98
N HIS A 285 4.52 -22.66 4.92
CA HIS A 285 5.10 -21.92 6.05
C HIS A 285 4.29 -20.69 6.47
N PHE A 286 3.78 -19.92 5.50
CA PHE A 286 2.92 -18.76 5.80
C PHE A 286 1.54 -19.19 6.34
N VAL A 287 0.97 -20.27 5.81
CA VAL A 287 -0.30 -20.84 6.30
C VAL A 287 -0.15 -21.31 7.75
N GLU A 288 0.88 -22.09 8.07
CA GLU A 288 1.17 -22.55 9.44
C GLU A 288 1.30 -21.37 10.43
N ARG A 289 1.92 -20.26 10.00
CA ARG A 289 2.01 -19.05 10.81
C ARG A 289 0.65 -18.38 11.01
N LEU A 290 -0.15 -18.24 9.94
CA LEU A 290 -1.51 -17.68 10.02
C LEU A 290 -2.42 -18.52 10.93
N GLU A 291 -2.32 -19.84 10.86
CA GLU A 291 -3.04 -20.77 11.75
C GLU A 291 -2.62 -20.57 13.21
N ARG A 292 -1.31 -20.55 13.48
CA ARG A 292 -0.77 -20.28 14.83
C ARG A 292 -1.21 -18.93 15.40
N LEU A 293 -1.38 -17.92 14.54
CA LEU A 293 -1.82 -16.58 14.93
C LEU A 293 -3.35 -16.44 15.01
N GLY A 294 -4.12 -17.48 14.67
CA GLY A 294 -5.59 -17.40 14.65
C GLY A 294 -6.15 -16.50 13.54
N LEU A 295 -5.40 -16.27 12.47
CA LEU A 295 -5.75 -15.36 11.36
C LEU A 295 -6.27 -16.07 10.12
N ILE A 296 -6.13 -17.40 10.04
CA ILE A 296 -6.37 -18.15 8.80
C ILE A 296 -7.81 -18.03 8.31
N ASP A 297 -8.80 -17.95 9.21
CA ASP A 297 -10.21 -17.82 8.84
C ASP A 297 -10.50 -16.47 8.19
N MET A 298 -9.96 -15.38 8.76
CA MET A 298 -10.04 -14.05 8.15
C MET A 298 -9.42 -14.06 6.75
N VAL A 299 -8.22 -14.64 6.61
CA VAL A 299 -7.51 -14.71 5.33
C VAL A 299 -8.27 -15.56 4.31
N ASN A 300 -8.92 -16.65 4.73
CA ASN A 300 -9.75 -17.47 3.85
C ASN A 300 -10.97 -16.70 3.30
N GLU A 301 -11.49 -15.74 4.06
CA GLU A 301 -12.62 -14.91 3.62
C GLU A 301 -12.22 -13.98 2.47
N PHE A 302 -11.12 -13.24 2.60
CA PHE A 302 -10.75 -12.21 1.61
C PHE A 302 -9.71 -12.65 0.59
N TYR A 303 -8.74 -13.51 0.94
CA TYR A 303 -7.70 -13.96 -0.01
C TYR A 303 -7.13 -15.34 0.33
N PRO A 304 -7.90 -16.42 0.11
CA PRO A 304 -7.54 -17.75 0.55
C PRO A 304 -6.20 -18.22 -0.07
N PRO A 305 -5.33 -18.93 0.69
CA PRO A 305 -3.97 -19.28 0.26
C PRO A 305 -3.86 -20.02 -1.08
N LYS A 306 -4.91 -20.77 -1.47
CA LYS A 306 -4.99 -21.42 -2.79
C LYS A 306 -4.92 -20.43 -3.96
N ARG A 307 -5.28 -19.16 -3.75
CA ARG A 307 -5.26 -18.09 -4.77
C ARG A 307 -3.95 -17.30 -4.82
N TRP A 308 -3.05 -17.47 -3.86
CA TRP A 308 -1.81 -16.66 -3.80
C TRP A 308 -0.89 -16.84 -5.00
N PHE A 309 -0.97 -18.00 -5.67
CA PHE A 309 -0.14 -18.31 -6.84
C PHE A 309 -0.89 -18.14 -8.17
N GLY A 310 -2.19 -17.77 -8.07
CA GLY A 310 -3.26 -17.93 -9.07
C GLY A 310 -3.05 -19.13 -9.96
#